data_AF-A0A9W8LJF6-F1
#
_entry.id   AF-A0A9W8LJF6-F1
#
_cell.length_a   1.000
_cell.length_b   1.000
_cell.length_c   1.000
_cell.angle_alpha   90.00
_cell.angle_beta   90.00
_cell.angle_gamma   90.00
#
_symmetry.space_group_name_H-M   'P 1'
#
loop_
_entity.id
_entity.type
_entity.pdbx_description
1 polymer ?
#
loop_
_entity_poly.entity_id
_entity_poly.type
_entity_poly.pdbx_seq_one_letter_code
_entity_poly.pdbx_strand_id
1 'polypeptide(L)'
;MFRLALPADLPAALRPSVVAALAAWLLFLAVLGLTHTIHVPISDKAQHFVGFGVLAVLLFSAFRPTAPRTFVWRTTGALTLLACLLSEPLQALLTTRPFDWADVAANVLGAASFLFVAWMADRWIVQRIVARRRRRRMSEARYWGVRTLEEAEEGYDDGHDGVFASADEMDVELDDILVDTPPLSAARTSAR
;
A
#
# COMPACT_ATOMS: atom_id res chain seq x y z
N MET A 1 24.04 -7.78 5.31
CA MET A 1 23.44 -7.21 6.54
C MET A 1 22.19 -6.44 6.12
N PHE A 2 21.00 -7.04 6.23
CA PHE A 2 19.74 -6.43 5.78
C PHE A 2 19.18 -5.53 6.88
N ARG A 3 19.21 -4.20 6.72
CA ARG A 3 18.42 -3.30 7.55
C ARG A 3 16.97 -3.36 7.09
N LEU A 4 16.12 -4.03 7.86
CA LEU A 4 14.67 -3.88 7.75
C LEU A 4 14.33 -2.51 8.34
N ALA A 5 14.55 -1.43 7.59
CA ALA A 5 14.09 -0.12 7.97
C ALA A 5 12.56 -0.12 7.85
N LEU A 6 11.87 -0.41 8.97
CA LEU A 6 10.45 -0.14 9.08
C LEU A 6 10.29 1.37 8.83
N PRO A 7 9.52 1.79 7.82
CA PRO A 7 9.25 3.22 7.66
C PRO A 7 8.60 3.70 8.96
N ALA A 8 9.12 4.80 9.53
CA ALA A 8 8.64 5.38 10.78
C ALA A 8 7.12 5.67 10.74
N ASP A 9 6.56 5.77 9.53
CA ASP A 9 5.17 6.14 9.25
C ASP A 9 4.27 4.94 8.90
N LEU A 10 4.56 3.74 9.43
CA LEU A 10 3.75 2.53 9.18
C LEU A 10 2.22 2.73 9.36
N PRO A 11 1.70 3.41 10.41
CA PRO A 11 0.27 3.67 10.52
C PRO A 11 -0.26 4.59 9.41
N ALA A 12 0.54 5.55 8.93
CA ALA A 12 0.18 6.41 7.80
C ALA A 12 0.21 5.65 6.47
N ALA A 13 0.98 4.56 6.38
CA ALA A 13 1.07 3.70 5.21
C ALA A 13 -0.12 2.74 5.05
N LEU A 14 -1.02 2.60 6.04
CA LEU A 14 -2.15 1.68 5.99
C LEU A 14 -3.47 2.38 5.59
N ARG A 15 -4.38 1.58 5.00
CA ARG A 15 -5.74 1.96 4.62
C ARG A 15 -6.72 1.38 5.64
N PRO A 16 -7.30 2.19 6.55
CA PRO A 16 -8.04 1.68 7.69
C PRO A 16 -9.26 0.83 7.28
N SER A 17 -9.97 1.22 6.21
CA SER A 17 -11.10 0.44 5.69
C SER A 17 -10.70 -0.96 5.21
N VAL A 18 -9.51 -1.10 4.61
CA VAL A 18 -9.00 -2.40 4.16
C VAL A 18 -8.49 -3.21 5.34
N VAL A 19 -7.89 -2.57 6.35
CA VAL A 19 -7.49 -3.24 7.60
C VAL A 19 -8.71 -3.79 8.33
N ALA A 20 -9.81 -3.04 8.39
CA ALA A 20 -11.07 -3.52 8.95
C ALA A 20 -11.63 -4.71 8.15
N ALA A 21 -11.59 -4.64 6.81
CA ALA A 21 -11.99 -5.77 5.96
C ALA A 21 -11.09 -7.00 6.15
N LEU A 22 -9.77 -6.79 6.29
CA LEU A 22 -8.80 -7.85 6.60
C LEU A 22 -9.10 -8.51 7.95
N ALA A 23 -9.38 -7.71 8.98
CA ALA A 23 -9.75 -8.24 10.30
C ALA A 23 -11.06 -9.05 10.22
N ALA A 24 -12.08 -8.53 9.55
CA ALA A 24 -13.33 -9.24 9.33
C ALA A 24 -13.12 -10.55 8.55
N TRP A 25 -12.24 -10.55 7.54
CA TRP A 25 -11.90 -11.74 6.77
C TRP A 25 -11.16 -12.79 7.61
N LEU A 26 -10.22 -12.38 8.46
CA LEU A 26 -9.53 -13.28 9.38
C LEU A 26 -10.51 -13.91 10.38
N LEU A 27 -11.47 -13.15 10.90
CA LEU A 27 -12.54 -13.68 11.75
C LEU A 27 -13.40 -14.68 10.99
N PHE A 28 -13.76 -14.38 9.74
CA PHE A 28 -14.51 -15.29 8.89
C PHE A 28 -13.76 -16.61 8.65
N LEU A 29 -12.47 -16.55 8.31
CA LEU A 29 -11.63 -17.75 8.15
C LEU A 29 -11.48 -18.53 9.46
N ALA A 30 -11.36 -17.85 10.60
CA ALA A 30 -11.30 -18.51 11.91
C ALA A 30 -12.61 -19.25 12.22
N VAL A 31 -13.76 -18.64 11.93
CA VAL A 31 -15.06 -19.30 12.09
C VAL A 31 -15.17 -20.52 11.18
N LEU A 32 -14.78 -20.40 9.89
CA LEU A 32 -14.81 -21.54 8.97
C LEU A 32 -13.85 -22.67 9.36
N GLY A 33 -12.65 -22.35 9.85
CA GLY A 33 -11.64 -23.34 10.19
C GLY A 33 -11.87 -24.02 11.54
N LEU A 34 -12.40 -23.29 12.54
CA LEU A 34 -12.56 -23.79 13.90
C LEU A 34 -13.96 -24.34 14.19
N THR A 35 -14.96 -24.01 13.36
CA THR A 35 -16.35 -24.38 13.62
C THR A 35 -16.82 -25.49 12.68
N HIS A 36 -17.11 -26.67 13.22
CA HIS A 36 -17.60 -27.82 12.45
C HIS A 36 -19.08 -27.71 12.04
N THR A 37 -19.81 -26.68 12.50
CA THR A 37 -21.26 -26.54 12.23
C THR A 37 -21.56 -25.95 10.86
N ILE A 38 -20.61 -25.28 10.21
CA ILE A 38 -20.85 -24.66 8.90
C ILE A 38 -20.37 -25.61 7.81
N HIS A 39 -21.30 -26.35 7.22
CA HIS A 39 -21.04 -27.15 6.02
C HIS A 39 -21.26 -26.28 4.78
N VAL A 40 -20.16 -25.81 4.20
CA VAL A 40 -20.19 -25.12 2.91
C VAL A 40 -20.17 -26.20 1.80
N PRO A 41 -21.06 -26.15 0.80
CA PRO A 41 -21.10 -27.13 -0.31
C PRO A 41 -19.99 -26.86 -1.34
N ILE A 42 -18.78 -26.59 -0.87
CA ILE A 42 -17.58 -26.32 -1.66
C ILE A 42 -16.52 -27.31 -1.20
N SER A 43 -15.67 -27.77 -2.12
CA SER A 43 -14.52 -28.59 -1.75
C SER A 43 -13.67 -27.85 -0.72
N ASP A 44 -13.33 -28.54 0.36
CA ASP A 44 -12.41 -28.10 1.40
C ASP A 44 -11.14 -27.45 0.81
N LYS A 45 -10.54 -28.05 -0.23
CA LYS A 45 -9.37 -27.49 -0.93
C LYS A 45 -9.65 -26.18 -1.64
N ALA A 46 -10.85 -26.03 -2.22
CA ALA A 46 -11.26 -24.80 -2.85
C ALA A 46 -11.50 -23.69 -1.82
N GLN A 47 -12.01 -24.03 -0.63
CA GLN A 47 -12.14 -23.08 0.48
C GLN A 47 -10.76 -22.57 0.91
N HIS A 48 -9.79 -23.46 1.11
CA HIS A 48 -8.40 -23.11 1.43
C HIS A 48 -7.76 -22.22 0.35
N PHE A 49 -7.90 -22.62 -0.92
CA PHE A 49 -7.38 -21.84 -2.05
C PHE A 49 -7.97 -20.43 -2.12
N VAL A 50 -9.30 -20.28 -2.09
CA VAL A 50 -9.96 -18.98 -2.19
C VAL A 50 -9.76 -18.15 -0.91
N GLY A 51 -9.83 -18.78 0.26
CA GLY A 51 -9.67 -18.14 1.56
C GLY A 51 -8.33 -17.43 1.72
N PHE A 52 -7.24 -18.16 1.45
CA PHE A 52 -5.89 -17.62 1.52
C PHE A 52 -5.55 -16.73 0.32
N GLY A 53 -6.16 -16.97 -0.83
CA GLY A 53 -6.08 -16.07 -1.99
C GLY A 53 -6.61 -14.68 -1.65
N VAL A 54 -7.85 -14.58 -1.14
CA VAL A 54 -8.45 -13.31 -0.73
C VAL A 54 -7.68 -12.65 0.41
N LEU A 55 -7.20 -13.45 1.38
CA LEU A 55 -6.35 -12.94 2.47
C LEU A 55 -5.11 -12.23 1.92
N ALA A 56 -4.44 -12.84 0.93
CA ALA A 56 -3.25 -12.26 0.30
C ALA A 56 -3.56 -10.92 -0.42
N VAL A 57 -4.70 -10.83 -1.12
CA VAL A 57 -5.14 -9.58 -1.78
C VAL A 57 -5.42 -8.50 -0.74
N LEU A 58 -6.11 -8.84 0.35
CA LEU A 58 -6.45 -7.88 1.41
C LEU A 58 -5.19 -7.38 2.12
N LEU A 59 -4.25 -8.27 2.46
CA LEU A 59 -2.95 -7.87 3.02
C LEU A 59 -2.18 -6.93 2.09
N PHE A 60 -2.09 -7.27 0.80
CA PHE A 60 -1.42 -6.41 -0.18
C PHE A 60 -2.10 -5.03 -0.30
N SER A 61 -3.43 -5.05 -0.36
CA SER A 61 -4.27 -3.86 -0.54
C SER A 61 -4.39 -2.99 0.70
N ALA A 62 -4.01 -3.51 1.88
CA ALA A 62 -4.01 -2.77 3.14
C ALA A 62 -3.02 -1.61 3.10
N PHE A 63 -1.95 -1.70 2.30
CA PHE A 63 -0.99 -0.62 2.13
C PHE A 63 -1.50 0.44 1.15
N ARG A 64 -1.28 1.71 1.49
CA ARG A 64 -1.53 2.85 0.60
C ARG A 64 -0.63 2.75 -0.62
N PRO A 65 -1.07 3.25 -1.81
CA PRO A 65 -0.25 3.24 -3.02
C PRO A 65 1.06 4.05 -2.91
N THR A 66 1.17 4.94 -1.92
CA THR A 66 2.36 5.75 -1.64
C THR A 66 3.49 4.95 -0.97
N ALA A 67 3.19 3.81 -0.35
CA ALA A 67 4.20 3.00 0.32
C ALA A 67 5.19 2.36 -0.67
N PRO A 68 6.47 2.14 -0.28
CA PRO A 68 7.46 1.50 -1.14
C PRO A 68 7.02 0.08 -1.55
N ARG A 69 6.87 -0.17 -2.87
CA ARG A 69 6.33 -1.44 -3.38
C ARG A 69 7.17 -2.66 -2.99
N THR A 70 8.50 -2.50 -2.90
CA THR A 70 9.41 -3.56 -2.47
C THR A 70 9.15 -3.98 -1.02
N PHE A 71 8.87 -3.01 -0.14
CA PHE A 71 8.49 -3.30 1.25
C PHE A 71 7.13 -4.01 1.30
N VAL A 72 6.12 -3.46 0.62
CA VAL A 72 4.76 -4.05 0.57
C VAL A 72 4.79 -5.49 0.08
N TRP A 73 5.51 -5.78 -1.01
CA TRP A 73 5.63 -7.11 -1.58
C TRP A 73 6.29 -8.10 -0.61
N ARG A 74 7.41 -7.71 0.02
CA ARG A 74 8.14 -8.56 0.96
C ARG A 74 7.32 -8.84 2.22
N THR A 75 6.72 -7.80 2.80
CA THR A 75 5.91 -7.91 4.01
C THR A 75 4.67 -8.75 3.77
N THR A 76 3.95 -8.48 2.68
CA THR A 76 2.75 -9.27 2.32
C THR A 76 3.11 -10.72 2.04
N GLY A 77 4.15 -10.97 1.25
CA GLY A 77 4.61 -12.32 0.94
C GLY A 77 5.00 -13.11 2.19
N ALA A 78 5.76 -12.49 3.10
CA ALA A 78 6.18 -13.12 4.35
C ALA A 78 4.99 -13.43 5.28
N LEU A 79 4.09 -12.46 5.49
CA LEU A 79 2.91 -12.65 6.35
C LEU A 79 1.95 -13.70 5.78
N THR A 80 1.74 -13.69 4.46
CA THR A 80 0.86 -14.66 3.81
C THR A 80 1.45 -16.06 3.87
N LEU A 81 2.75 -16.21 3.61
CA LEU A 81 3.43 -17.50 3.72
C LEU A 81 3.36 -18.06 5.15
N LEU A 82 3.58 -17.20 6.15
CA LEU A 82 3.45 -17.57 7.56
C LEU A 82 2.02 -18.05 7.87
N ALA A 83 1.00 -17.33 7.41
CA ALA A 83 -0.40 -17.73 7.60
C ALA A 83 -0.71 -19.07 6.91
N CYS A 84 -0.22 -19.29 5.69
CA CYS A 84 -0.43 -20.54 4.95
C CYS A 84 0.16 -21.75 5.70
N LEU A 85 1.37 -21.59 6.27
CA LEU A 85 2.07 -22.68 6.96
C LEU A 85 1.57 -22.94 8.37
N LEU A 86 1.13 -21.90 9.10
CA LEU A 86 0.68 -22.03 10.49
C LEU A 86 -0.79 -22.40 10.64
N SER A 87 -1.63 -22.13 9.64
CA SER A 87 -3.07 -22.37 9.74
C SER A 87 -3.43 -23.84 9.98
N GLU A 88 -2.83 -24.76 9.21
CA GLU A 88 -3.13 -26.19 9.33
C GLU A 88 -2.64 -26.80 10.67
N PRO A 89 -1.40 -26.55 11.15
CA PRO A 89 -1.00 -26.97 12.50
C PRO A 89 -1.89 -26.42 13.60
N LEU A 90 -2.32 -25.15 13.50
CA LEU A 90 -3.20 -24.54 14.49
C LEU A 90 -4.59 -25.18 14.46
N GLN A 91 -5.13 -25.49 13.27
CA GLN A 91 -6.42 -26.17 13.14
C GLN A 91 -6.35 -27.60 13.69
N ALA A 92 -5.28 -28.35 13.41
CA ALA A 92 -5.07 -29.69 13.95
C ALA A 92 -4.85 -29.70 15.47
N LEU A 93 -4.30 -28.61 16.04
CA LEU A 93 -4.13 -28.47 17.49
C LEU A 93 -5.43 -28.06 18.20
N LEU A 94 -6.22 -27.18 17.58
CA LEU A 94 -7.41 -26.58 18.20
C LEU A 94 -8.71 -27.35 17.92
N THR A 95 -8.69 -28.29 16.98
CA THR A 95 -9.87 -29.07 16.56
C THR A 95 -9.54 -30.56 16.51
N THR A 96 -10.55 -31.39 16.24
CA THR A 96 -10.37 -32.85 16.03
C THR A 96 -10.00 -33.21 14.58
N ARG A 97 -9.74 -32.21 13.72
CA ARG A 97 -9.42 -32.43 12.30
C ARG A 97 -7.95 -32.88 12.15
N PRO A 98 -7.67 -33.93 11.37
CA PRO A 98 -6.29 -34.34 11.09
C PRO A 98 -5.60 -33.30 10.21
N PHE A 99 -4.29 -33.19 10.38
CA PHE A 99 -3.42 -32.37 9.54
C PHE A 99 -3.39 -32.90 8.10
N ASP A 100 -3.57 -32.03 7.11
CA ASP A 100 -3.49 -32.36 5.68
C ASP A 100 -2.54 -31.43 4.89
N TRP A 101 -1.51 -32.04 4.28
CA TRP A 101 -0.56 -31.32 3.42
C TRP A 101 -1.20 -30.72 2.17
N ALA A 102 -2.28 -31.32 1.66
CA ALA A 102 -2.99 -30.79 0.51
C ALA A 102 -3.68 -29.46 0.81
N ASP A 103 -4.06 -29.20 2.06
CA ASP A 103 -4.59 -27.89 2.48
C ASP A 103 -3.51 -26.83 2.54
N VAL A 104 -2.33 -27.17 3.07
CA VAL A 104 -1.18 -26.28 3.04
C VAL A 104 -0.82 -25.93 1.59
N ALA A 105 -0.82 -26.91 0.68
CA ALA A 105 -0.58 -26.67 -0.73
C ALA A 105 -1.66 -25.76 -1.35
N ALA A 106 -2.94 -26.00 -1.06
CA ALA A 106 -4.04 -25.16 -1.53
C ALA A 106 -3.91 -23.71 -1.01
N ASN A 107 -3.56 -23.52 0.26
CA ASN A 107 -3.31 -22.21 0.85
C ASN A 107 -2.21 -21.46 0.08
N VAL A 108 -1.06 -22.11 -0.11
CA VAL A 108 0.11 -21.51 -0.78
C VAL A 108 -0.20 -21.19 -2.24
N LEU A 109 -0.85 -22.10 -2.98
CA LEU A 109 -1.20 -21.89 -4.38
C LEU A 109 -2.23 -20.76 -4.54
N GLY A 110 -3.24 -20.72 -3.67
CA GLY A 110 -4.25 -19.66 -3.66
C GLY A 110 -3.64 -18.30 -3.37
N ALA A 111 -2.89 -18.21 -2.28
CA ALA A 111 -2.14 -17.03 -1.88
C ALA A 111 -1.21 -16.51 -2.99
N ALA A 112 -0.38 -17.38 -3.56
CA ALA A 112 0.56 -17.00 -4.61
C ALA A 112 -0.15 -16.47 -5.86
N SER A 113 -1.20 -17.17 -6.31
CA SER A 113 -1.96 -16.80 -7.52
C SER A 113 -2.63 -15.45 -7.36
N PHE A 114 -3.34 -15.24 -6.25
CA PHE A 114 -4.08 -14.01 -6.02
C PHE A 114 -3.16 -12.83 -5.70
N LEU A 115 -2.07 -13.05 -4.96
CA LEU A 115 -1.06 -12.03 -4.70
C LEU A 115 -0.38 -11.58 -5.99
N PHE A 116 -0.07 -12.51 -6.89
CA PHE A 116 0.48 -12.19 -8.20
C PHE A 116 -0.48 -11.33 -9.03
N VAL A 117 -1.77 -11.69 -9.07
CA VAL A 117 -2.81 -10.88 -9.73
C VAL A 117 -2.93 -9.48 -9.09
N ALA A 118 -2.91 -9.39 -7.76
CA ALA A 118 -2.96 -8.12 -7.04
C ALA A 118 -1.76 -7.22 -7.38
N TRP A 119 -0.56 -7.79 -7.47
CA TRP A 119 0.63 -7.06 -7.88
C TRP A 119 0.58 -6.60 -9.34
N MET A 120 0.08 -7.44 -10.25
CA MET A 120 -0.14 -7.03 -11.63
C MET A 120 -1.11 -5.86 -11.72
N ALA A 121 -2.25 -5.95 -11.02
CA ALA A 121 -3.25 -4.89 -10.96
C ALA A 121 -2.68 -3.59 -10.37
N ASP A 122 -1.88 -3.68 -9.30
CA ASP A 122 -1.21 -2.50 -8.74
C ASP A 122 -0.27 -1.86 -9.74
N ARG A 123 0.63 -2.65 -10.34
CA ARG A 123 1.63 -2.16 -11.30
C ARG A 123 1.00 -1.53 -12.54
N TRP A 124 -0.06 -2.13 -13.08
CA TRP A 124 -0.60 -1.74 -14.39
C TRP A 124 -1.76 -0.76 -14.29
N ILE A 125 -2.52 -0.77 -13.19
CA ILE A 125 -3.73 0.04 -13.03
C ILE A 125 -3.49 1.10 -11.95
N VAL A 126 -3.26 0.68 -10.70
CA VAL A 126 -3.25 1.58 -9.54
C VAL A 126 -2.12 2.60 -9.65
N GLN A 127 -0.88 2.15 -9.92
CA GLN A 127 0.27 3.03 -10.01
C GLN A 127 0.16 4.01 -11.19
N ARG A 128 -0.47 3.61 -12.29
CA ARG A 128 -0.75 4.52 -13.42
C ARG A 128 -1.74 5.61 -13.03
N ILE A 129 -2.82 5.25 -12.31
CA ILE A 129 -3.81 6.21 -11.81
C ILE A 129 -3.17 7.18 -10.81
N VAL A 130 -2.37 6.66 -9.88
CA VAL A 130 -1.67 7.48 -8.88
C VAL A 130 -0.68 8.44 -9.54
N ALA A 131 0.11 7.98 -10.52
CA ALA A 131 1.02 8.83 -11.27
C ALA A 131 0.30 9.92 -12.08
N ARG A 132 -0.90 9.64 -12.60
CA ARG A 132 -1.75 10.67 -13.26
C ARG A 132 -2.26 11.70 -12.26
N ARG A 133 -2.75 11.26 -11.10
CA ARG A 133 -3.25 12.15 -10.02
C ARG A 133 -2.14 13.03 -9.44
N ARG A 134 -0.94 12.48 -9.23
CA ARG A 134 0.23 13.24 -8.77
C ARG A 134 0.61 14.34 -9.77
N ARG A 135 0.67 14.01 -11.07
CA ARG A 135 0.96 14.99 -12.13
C ARG A 135 -0.07 16.13 -12.18
N ARG A 136 -1.37 15.82 -12.03
CA ARG A 136 -2.43 16.83 -12.00
C ARG A 136 -2.29 17.78 -10.81
N ARG A 137 -2.03 17.24 -9.62
CA ARG A 137 -1.80 18.06 -8.42
C ARG A 137 -0.58 18.96 -8.56
N MET A 138 0.51 18.46 -9.13
CA MET A 138 1.70 19.28 -9.39
C MET A 138 1.42 20.39 -10.43
N SER A 139 0.65 20.10 -11.49
CA SER A 139 0.28 21.14 -12.46
C SER A 139 -0.65 22.19 -11.85
N GLU A 140 -1.60 21.78 -11.01
CA GLU A 140 -2.49 22.70 -10.29
C GLU A 140 -1.70 23.56 -9.29
N ALA A 141 -0.84 22.97 -8.47
CA ALA A 141 0.01 23.70 -7.53
C ALA A 141 0.92 24.70 -8.25
N ARG A 142 1.52 24.31 -9.39
CA ARG A 142 2.33 25.22 -10.21
C ARG A 142 1.49 26.35 -10.81
N TYR A 143 0.29 26.07 -11.29
CA TYR A 143 -0.62 27.09 -11.83
C TYR A 143 -1.01 28.11 -10.76
N TRP A 144 -1.44 27.65 -9.58
CA TRP A 144 -1.78 28.53 -8.48
C TRP A 144 -0.58 29.33 -7.98
N GLY A 145 0.60 28.69 -7.87
CA GLY A 145 1.83 29.38 -7.47
C GLY A 145 2.27 30.47 -8.44
N VAL A 146 2.15 30.25 -9.76
CA VAL A 146 2.43 31.30 -10.76
C VAL A 146 1.41 32.44 -10.66
N ARG A 147 0.11 32.10 -10.54
CA ARG A 147 -0.96 33.11 -10.44
C ARG A 147 -0.82 34.00 -9.20
N THR A 148 -0.43 33.42 -8.06
CA THR A 148 -0.20 34.20 -6.82
C THR A 148 0.99 35.14 -6.94
N LEU A 149 2.02 34.78 -7.72
CA LEU A 149 3.16 35.67 -7.97
C LEU A 149 2.77 36.82 -8.90
N GLU A 150 1.99 36.55 -9.96
CA GLU A 150 1.45 37.59 -10.84
C GLU A 150 0.52 38.56 -10.08
N GLU A 151 -0.37 38.04 -9.22
CA GLU A 151 -1.24 38.87 -8.37
C GLU A 151 -0.42 39.72 -7.36
N ALA A 152 0.71 39.21 -6.87
CA ALA A 152 1.61 39.95 -5.98
C ALA A 152 2.42 41.03 -6.72
N GLU A 153 2.82 40.78 -7.97
CA GLU A 153 3.50 41.78 -8.81
C GLU A 153 2.53 42.89 -9.27
N GLU A 154 1.30 42.54 -9.67
CA GLU A 154 0.26 43.52 -10.06
C GLU A 154 -0.24 44.35 -8.87
N GLY A 155 -0.29 43.77 -7.66
CA GLY A 155 -0.66 44.46 -6.43
C GLY A 155 0.43 45.38 -5.84
N TYR A 156 1.64 45.37 -6.41
CA TYR A 156 2.77 46.19 -5.94
C TYR A 156 2.86 47.58 -6.61
N ASP A 157 1.98 47.89 -7.58
CA ASP A 157 1.95 49.19 -8.29
C ASP A 157 0.99 50.22 -7.66
N ASP A 158 0.33 49.91 -6.54
CA ASP A 158 -0.47 50.89 -5.79
C ASP A 158 0.26 51.25 -4.48
N GLY A 159 0.84 52.45 -4.45
CA GLY A 159 1.79 52.93 -3.44
C GLY A 159 1.21 53.07 -2.03
N HIS A 160 0.96 51.96 -1.35
CA HIS A 160 0.58 51.93 0.04
C HIS A 160 1.46 50.99 0.87
N ASP A 161 2.18 51.59 1.81
CA ASP A 161 3.02 50.94 2.81
C ASP A 161 2.19 50.01 3.70
N GLY A 162 2.08 48.73 3.31
CA GLY A 162 1.32 47.70 4.00
C GLY A 162 2.24 46.61 4.57
N VAL A 163 2.20 46.47 5.90
CA VAL A 163 2.98 45.53 6.73
C VAL A 163 3.06 44.12 6.13
N PHE A 164 4.28 43.69 5.80
CA PHE A 164 4.61 42.33 5.34
C PHE A 164 4.27 41.29 6.41
N ALA A 165 3.36 40.36 6.09
CA ALA A 165 3.44 39.00 6.62
C ALA A 165 4.60 38.32 5.88
N SER A 166 5.67 38.03 6.61
CA SER A 166 6.95 37.57 6.10
C SER A 166 6.84 36.26 5.31
N ALA A 167 7.51 36.22 4.16
CA ALA A 167 7.69 35.06 3.28
C ALA A 167 8.35 33.81 3.96
N ASP A 168 8.75 33.93 5.22
CA ASP A 168 9.40 32.88 6.02
C ASP A 168 8.45 31.73 6.39
N GLU A 169 7.13 31.96 6.34
CA GLU A 169 6.13 30.94 6.71
C GLU A 169 5.75 30.00 5.54
N MET A 170 6.08 30.38 4.30
CA MET A 170 5.79 29.58 3.09
C MET A 170 6.93 28.65 2.66
N ASP A 171 8.18 28.97 2.99
CA ASP A 171 9.34 28.13 2.62
C ASP A 171 9.36 26.80 3.40
N VAL A 172 8.72 26.74 4.57
CA VAL A 172 8.67 25.53 5.41
C VAL A 172 7.84 24.41 4.77
N GLU A 173 6.85 24.73 3.91
CA GLU A 173 6.00 23.71 3.28
C GLU A 173 6.60 23.16 1.95
N LEU A 174 7.53 23.89 1.34
CA LEU A 174 8.15 23.50 0.07
C LEU A 174 9.29 22.48 0.23
N ASP A 175 10.06 22.54 1.31
CA ASP A 175 11.16 21.61 1.55
C ASP A 175 10.68 20.18 1.84
N ASP A 176 9.51 20.01 2.46
CA ASP A 176 8.89 18.70 2.69
C ASP A 176 8.39 18.03 1.39
N ILE A 177 8.25 18.78 0.30
CA ILE A 177 7.77 18.29 -1.02
C ILE A 177 8.94 17.94 -1.96
N LEU A 178 10.15 18.45 -1.70
CA LEU A 178 11.31 18.38 -2.61
C LEU A 178 12.33 17.27 -2.29
N VAL A 179 12.13 16.49 -1.21
CA VAL A 179 13.14 15.53 -0.69
C VAL A 179 13.51 14.38 -1.65
N ASP A 180 12.78 14.13 -2.75
CA ASP A 180 13.01 12.95 -3.60
C ASP A 180 13.47 13.22 -5.04
N THR A 181 13.85 14.45 -5.39
CA THR A 181 14.44 14.74 -6.72
C THR A 181 15.97 14.73 -6.67
N PRO A 182 16.67 13.79 -7.34
CA PRO A 182 18.12 13.89 -7.47
C PRO A 182 18.48 15.16 -8.26
N PRO A 183 19.57 15.86 -7.88
CA PRO A 183 19.95 17.11 -8.53
C PRO A 183 20.22 16.89 -10.02
N LEU A 184 19.64 17.76 -10.85
CA LEU A 184 19.78 17.79 -12.31
C LEU A 184 21.22 18.05 -12.81
N SER A 185 22.21 18.15 -11.91
CA SER A 185 23.62 18.35 -12.27
C SER A 185 24.28 17.11 -12.87
N ALA A 186 23.68 15.91 -12.78
CA ALA A 186 24.26 14.68 -13.31
C ALA A 186 23.97 14.41 -14.81
N ALA A 187 23.16 15.24 -15.49
CA ALA A 187 22.66 14.94 -16.84
C ALA A 187 23.39 15.63 -18.00
N ARG A 188 24.49 16.37 -17.76
CA ARG A 188 25.18 17.14 -18.82
C ARG A 188 26.59 16.68 -19.21
N THR A 189 27.07 15.54 -18.77
CA THR A 189 28.46 15.13 -19.03
C THR A 189 28.59 13.71 -19.60
N SER A 190 28.00 13.43 -20.76
CA SER A 190 28.43 12.28 -21.60
C SER A 190 28.02 12.37 -23.08
N ALA A 191 27.84 13.57 -23.61
CA ALA A 191 27.74 13.79 -25.05
C ALA A 191 28.98 14.56 -25.54
N ARG A 192 30.11 13.84 -25.64
CA ARG A 192 31.23 14.13 -26.54
C ARG A 192 32.11 12.90 -26.67
#